data_AF-B9G717-F1
#
_entry.id   AF-B9G717-F1
#
_cell.length_a   1.000
_cell.length_b   1.000
_cell.length_c   1.000
_cell.angle_alpha   90.00
_cell.angle_beta   90.00
_cell.angle_gamma   90.00
#
_symmetry.space_group_name_H-M   'P 1'
#
loop_
_entity.id
_entity.type
_entity.pdbx_description
1 polymer ?
#
loop_
_entity_poly.entity_id
_entity_poly.type
_entity_poly.pdbx_seq_one_letter_code
_entity_poly.pdbx_strand_id
1 'polypeptide(L)'
;MAMYWLVQGCQPGDSLVFHYSGHGAQQRNYSGDEVDGMDETLCPLDFETQGMIVDDEINTALVRPLTPGVKLHALIDACHSGTALDLPFLCRMNRSGQYVWEDHRPRSGVWKGTSGGECISFSGCDDDQTSADTSALSKITSTGAMTFCFIQAIERGQGTTYGSILTSMRSTIRSTGDSMGSGGGAVTSLITMLLTGGSVSSGGLKQDPQLTANEPFDVYAKPFSL
;
A
#
# COMPACT_ATOMS: atom_id res chain seq x y z
N MET A 1 2.52 9.56 19.77
CA MET A 1 2.87 8.59 18.70
C MET A 1 3.68 9.30 17.62
N ALA A 2 4.63 8.63 16.97
CA ALA A 2 5.51 9.24 15.94
C ALA A 2 4.75 9.79 14.72
N MET A 3 3.58 9.22 14.40
CA MET A 3 2.70 9.71 13.33
C MET A 3 2.25 11.17 13.58
N TYR A 4 1.85 11.51 14.80
CA TYR A 4 1.51 12.90 15.14
C TYR A 4 2.70 13.84 14.99
N TRP A 5 3.90 13.40 15.37
CA TRP A 5 5.11 14.19 15.21
C TRP A 5 5.41 14.48 13.73
N LEU A 6 5.20 13.51 12.83
CA LEU A 6 5.47 13.66 11.40
C LEU A 6 4.67 14.80 10.76
N VAL A 7 3.41 14.97 11.17
CA VAL A 7 2.51 16.01 10.62
C VAL A 7 2.48 17.30 11.46
N GLN A 8 3.19 17.32 12.60
CA GLN A 8 3.11 18.42 13.53
C GLN A 8 3.81 19.65 12.98
N GLY A 9 3.05 20.73 12.78
CA GLY A 9 3.58 22.02 12.38
C GLY A 9 3.89 22.16 10.89
N CYS A 10 3.45 21.21 10.05
CA CYS A 10 3.66 21.26 8.60
C CYS A 10 3.15 22.56 7.98
N GLN A 11 3.92 23.07 7.03
CA GLN A 11 3.66 24.30 6.29
C GLN A 11 3.47 24.00 4.78
N PRO A 12 2.79 24.88 4.04
CA PRO A 12 2.69 24.75 2.60
C PRO A 12 4.08 24.61 1.95
N GLY A 13 4.27 23.57 1.14
CA GLY A 13 5.54 23.21 0.52
C GLY A 13 6.27 22.05 1.19
N ASP A 14 5.87 21.64 2.39
CA ASP A 14 6.43 20.46 3.05
C ASP A 14 6.06 19.17 2.31
N SER A 15 7.03 18.26 2.22
CA SER A 15 6.85 16.93 1.63
C SER A 15 7.25 15.87 2.65
N LEU A 16 6.29 15.04 3.01
CA LEU A 16 6.37 14.06 4.09
C LEU A 16 6.39 12.65 3.50
N VAL A 17 7.16 11.77 4.11
CA VAL A 17 7.19 10.34 3.76
C VAL A 17 6.87 9.51 4.99
N PHE A 18 5.90 8.62 4.86
CA PHE A 18 5.59 7.57 5.84
C PHE A 18 5.85 6.21 5.19
N HIS A 19 6.72 5.40 5.80
CA HIS A 19 6.99 4.04 5.34
C HIS A 19 6.70 3.07 6.47
N TYR A 20 5.93 2.02 6.15
CA TYR A 20 5.70 0.89 7.04
C TYR A 20 5.96 -0.41 6.30
N SER A 21 6.73 -1.30 6.91
CA SER A 21 6.94 -2.66 6.43
C SER A 21 6.81 -3.61 7.62
N GLY A 22 5.86 -4.53 7.56
CA GLY A 22 5.53 -5.38 8.70
C GLY A 22 4.25 -6.15 8.50
N HIS A 23 3.69 -6.67 9.59
CA HIS A 23 2.44 -7.40 9.54
C HIS A 23 1.25 -6.43 9.43
N GLY A 24 0.41 -6.70 8.44
CA GLY A 24 -0.94 -6.15 8.37
C GLY A 24 -1.94 -7.25 8.71
N ALA A 25 -3.04 -6.86 9.33
CA ALA A 25 -4.17 -7.73 9.64
C ALA A 25 -5.48 -6.98 9.39
N GLN A 26 -6.59 -7.70 9.47
CA GLN A 26 -7.92 -7.12 9.46
C GLN A 26 -8.61 -7.40 10.79
N GLN A 27 -9.41 -6.46 11.26
CA GLN A 27 -10.32 -6.66 12.38
C GLN A 27 -11.75 -6.32 11.94
N ARG A 28 -12.74 -6.78 12.69
CA ARG A 28 -14.14 -6.51 12.35
C ARG A 28 -14.44 -5.03 12.54
N ASN A 29 -14.94 -4.38 11.49
CA ASN A 29 -15.41 -3.00 11.57
C ASN A 29 -16.76 -2.96 12.32
N TYR A 30 -16.84 -2.10 13.33
CA TYR A 30 -18.08 -1.87 14.11
C TYR A 30 -18.75 -0.51 13.82
N SER A 31 -18.09 0.41 13.11
CA SER A 31 -18.65 1.70 12.67
C SER A 31 -19.49 1.55 11.39
N GLY A 32 -19.19 0.53 10.56
CA GLY A 32 -19.90 0.20 9.33
C GLY A 32 -19.58 1.13 8.16
N ASP A 33 -18.42 1.78 8.17
CA ASP A 33 -17.96 2.64 7.07
C ASP A 33 -17.16 1.90 5.99
N GLU A 34 -16.57 0.74 6.30
CA GLU A 34 -15.89 -0.08 5.29
C GLU A 34 -16.82 -0.95 4.45
N VAL A 35 -16.49 -1.08 3.16
CA VAL A 35 -17.33 -1.76 2.15
C VAL A 35 -17.42 -3.26 2.39
N ASP A 36 -16.34 -3.88 2.87
CA ASP A 36 -16.27 -5.31 3.20
C ASP A 36 -16.58 -5.60 4.68
N GLY A 37 -16.74 -4.55 5.50
CA GLY A 37 -17.05 -4.64 6.93
C GLY A 37 -15.85 -5.02 7.80
N MET A 38 -14.63 -4.83 7.32
CA MET A 38 -13.38 -5.06 8.05
C MET A 38 -12.55 -3.78 8.08
N ASP A 39 -11.89 -3.50 9.20
CA ASP A 39 -10.87 -2.44 9.29
C ASP A 39 -9.51 -3.04 9.03
N GLU A 40 -8.69 -2.34 8.26
CA GLU A 40 -7.30 -2.67 8.03
C GLU A 40 -6.45 -2.19 9.20
N THR A 41 -5.45 -3.00 9.56
CA THR A 41 -4.62 -2.72 10.73
C THR A 41 -3.16 -2.95 10.45
N LEU A 42 -2.32 -2.12 11.06
CA LEU A 42 -0.89 -2.36 11.20
C LEU A 42 -0.63 -3.00 12.56
N CYS A 43 0.26 -3.99 12.62
CA CYS A 43 0.62 -4.67 13.86
C CYS A 43 1.94 -4.10 14.42
N PRO A 44 1.92 -3.33 15.53
CA PRO A 44 3.13 -2.98 16.26
C PRO A 44 3.79 -4.22 16.88
N LEU A 45 5.01 -4.06 17.39
CA LEU A 45 5.73 -5.15 18.06
C LEU A 45 4.98 -5.69 19.30
N ASP A 46 4.28 -4.81 20.00
CA ASP A 46 3.56 -5.08 21.25
C ASP A 46 2.05 -5.30 21.05
N PHE A 47 1.61 -5.60 19.83
CA PHE A 47 0.19 -5.72 19.48
C PHE A 47 -0.59 -6.74 20.31
N GLU A 48 0.08 -7.81 20.80
CA GLU A 48 -0.56 -8.79 21.69
C GLU A 48 -1.02 -8.19 23.03
N THR A 49 -0.38 -7.10 23.46
CA THR A 49 -0.67 -6.43 24.74
C THR A 49 -1.32 -5.06 24.58
N GLN A 50 -1.04 -4.33 23.50
CA GLN A 50 -1.54 -2.98 23.25
C GLN A 50 -2.58 -2.91 22.12
N GLY A 51 -2.79 -4.01 21.39
CA GLY A 51 -3.67 -4.05 20.23
C GLY A 51 -2.98 -3.61 18.94
N MET A 52 -3.71 -3.74 17.84
CA MET A 52 -3.28 -3.32 16.50
C MET A 52 -3.66 -1.84 16.29
N ILE A 53 -3.01 -1.17 15.34
CA ILE A 53 -3.35 0.21 14.96
C ILE A 53 -4.29 0.15 13.76
N VAL A 54 -5.51 0.64 13.91
CA VAL A 54 -6.52 0.67 12.84
C VAL A 54 -6.29 1.81 11.84
N ASP A 55 -6.67 1.60 10.60
CA ASP A 55 -6.72 2.60 9.51
C ASP A 55 -7.37 3.93 9.92
N ASP A 56 -8.47 3.92 10.67
CA ASP A 56 -9.14 5.12 11.19
C ASP A 56 -8.22 5.97 12.09
N GLU A 57 -7.38 5.31 12.90
CA GLU A 57 -6.39 5.96 13.76
C GLU A 57 -5.22 6.50 12.92
N ILE A 58 -4.79 5.74 11.90
CA ILE A 58 -3.75 6.16 10.95
C ILE A 58 -4.20 7.39 10.17
N ASN A 59 -5.43 7.37 9.63
CA ASN A 59 -6.06 8.47 8.91
C ASN A 59 -6.17 9.71 9.79
N THR A 60 -6.63 9.53 11.03
CA THR A 60 -6.73 10.63 12.00
C THR A 60 -5.37 11.23 12.34
N ALA A 61 -4.32 10.42 12.45
CA ALA A 61 -2.99 10.88 12.81
C ALA A 61 -2.21 11.48 11.64
N LEU A 62 -2.36 10.96 10.42
CA LEU A 62 -1.52 11.29 9.25
C LEU A 62 -2.25 12.04 8.12
N VAL A 63 -3.52 11.73 7.86
CA VAL A 63 -4.24 12.18 6.65
C VAL A 63 -5.08 13.42 6.94
N ARG A 64 -5.98 13.34 7.94
CA ARG A 64 -6.89 14.45 8.30
C ARG A 64 -6.14 15.76 8.58
N PRO A 65 -4.99 15.77 9.27
CA PRO A 65 -4.30 17.01 9.63
C PRO A 65 -3.62 17.74 8.46
N LEU A 66 -3.49 17.12 7.28
CA LEU A 66 -2.70 17.69 6.17
C LEU A 66 -3.35 18.98 5.64
N THR A 67 -2.64 20.09 5.80
CA THR A 67 -3.08 21.44 5.40
C THR A 67 -2.74 21.73 3.93
N PRO A 68 -3.34 22.78 3.33
CA PRO A 68 -3.11 23.12 1.93
C PRO A 68 -1.63 23.30 1.59
N GLY A 69 -1.19 22.64 0.52
CA GLY A 69 0.20 22.71 0.05
C GLY A 69 1.16 21.73 0.73
N VAL A 70 0.73 20.99 1.75
CA VAL A 70 1.50 19.86 2.31
C VAL A 70 1.24 18.62 1.48
N LYS A 71 2.28 17.81 1.25
CA LYS A 71 2.18 16.52 0.57
C LYS A 71 2.65 15.39 1.48
N LEU A 72 1.89 14.30 1.56
CA LEU A 72 2.26 13.06 2.22
C LEU A 72 2.30 11.92 1.21
N HIS A 73 3.44 11.26 1.11
CA HIS A 73 3.56 9.95 0.46
C HIS A 73 3.66 8.85 1.50
N ALA A 74 2.75 7.89 1.42
CA ALA A 74 2.82 6.67 2.21
C ALA A 74 3.30 5.49 1.34
N LEU A 75 4.17 4.66 1.89
CA LEU A 75 4.59 3.39 1.32
C LEU A 75 4.30 2.29 2.34
N ILE A 76 3.30 1.46 2.08
CA ILE A 76 2.84 0.44 3.01
C ILE A 76 3.12 -0.96 2.43
N ASP A 77 3.99 -1.69 3.09
CA ASP A 77 4.42 -3.03 2.72
C ASP A 77 3.92 -4.03 3.77
N ALA A 78 2.62 -4.31 3.70
CA ALA A 78 1.90 -5.18 4.62
C ALA A 78 0.72 -5.86 3.90
N CYS A 79 0.28 -7.02 4.41
CA CYS A 79 -0.95 -7.68 3.94
C CYS A 79 -2.17 -6.80 4.19
N HIS A 80 -3.19 -6.92 3.33
CA HIS A 80 -4.43 -6.16 3.43
C HIS A 80 -4.21 -4.64 3.51
N SER A 81 -3.13 -4.08 2.97
CA SER A 81 -2.81 -2.65 3.18
C SER A 81 -3.35 -1.68 2.13
N GLY A 82 -4.17 -2.16 1.20
CA GLY A 82 -4.78 -1.37 0.12
C GLY A 82 -5.46 -0.09 0.62
N THR A 83 -6.16 -0.20 1.75
CA THR A 83 -6.97 0.83 2.40
C THR A 83 -6.38 1.32 3.73
N ALA A 84 -5.12 1.00 4.06
CA ALA A 84 -4.51 1.28 5.38
C ALA A 84 -4.45 2.78 5.80
N LEU A 85 -4.73 3.71 4.88
CA LEU A 85 -4.82 5.15 5.14
C LEU A 85 -6.24 5.70 4.94
N ASP A 86 -7.22 4.87 4.62
CA ASP A 86 -8.61 5.27 4.36
C ASP A 86 -8.78 6.32 3.27
N LEU A 87 -7.97 6.20 2.23
CA LEU A 87 -8.00 7.15 1.13
C LEU A 87 -9.18 6.87 0.19
N PRO A 88 -9.97 7.89 -0.19
CA PRO A 88 -11.24 7.74 -0.88
C PRO A 88 -11.14 7.24 -2.32
N PHE A 89 -9.98 7.34 -2.97
CA PHE A 89 -9.81 6.94 -4.36
C PHE A 89 -8.74 5.87 -4.49
N LEU A 90 -9.09 4.78 -5.16
CA LEU A 90 -8.19 3.67 -5.45
C LEU A 90 -7.93 3.57 -6.95
N CYS A 91 -6.65 3.61 -7.32
CA CYS A 91 -6.20 3.47 -8.69
C CYS A 91 -5.84 2.01 -8.97
N ARG A 92 -6.61 1.38 -9.87
CA ARG A 92 -6.40 0.00 -10.32
C ARG A 92 -6.20 -0.06 -11.84
N MET A 93 -5.44 -1.04 -12.28
CA MET A 93 -5.28 -1.31 -13.71
C MET A 93 -6.48 -2.12 -14.21
N ASN A 94 -7.23 -1.57 -15.15
CA ASN A 94 -8.37 -2.23 -15.76
C ASN A 94 -7.93 -3.36 -16.73
N ARG A 95 -8.91 -4.04 -17.34
CA ARG A 95 -8.67 -5.13 -18.30
C ARG A 95 -7.98 -4.67 -19.60
N SER A 96 -8.06 -3.39 -19.97
CA SER A 96 -7.34 -2.83 -21.13
C SER A 96 -5.91 -2.42 -20.79
N GLY A 97 -5.47 -2.61 -19.55
CA GLY A 97 -4.13 -2.27 -19.10
C GLY A 97 -3.93 -0.78 -18.80
N GLN A 98 -4.99 -0.06 -18.50
CA GLN A 98 -4.94 1.35 -18.12
C GLN A 98 -5.27 1.51 -16.65
N TYR A 99 -4.53 2.38 -15.96
CA TYR A 99 -4.81 2.77 -14.59
C TYR A 99 -6.02 3.70 -14.55
N VAL A 100 -7.02 3.33 -13.77
CA VAL A 100 -8.27 4.05 -13.58
C VAL A 100 -8.57 4.22 -12.10
N TRP A 101 -9.16 5.36 -11.74
CA TRP A 101 -9.59 5.63 -10.36
C TRP A 101 -10.99 5.09 -10.12
N GLU A 102 -11.14 4.37 -9.02
CA GLU A 102 -12.39 3.93 -8.43
C GLU A 102 -12.71 4.79 -7.21
N ASP A 103 -13.97 5.14 -7.03
CA ASP A 103 -14.46 5.87 -5.86
C ASP A 103 -14.83 4.87 -4.75
N HIS A 104 -14.08 4.92 -3.66
CA HIS A 104 -14.18 4.03 -2.50
C HIS A 104 -14.69 4.79 -1.27
N ARG A 105 -15.27 5.98 -1.44
CA ARG A 105 -15.84 6.72 -0.33
C ARG A 105 -16.92 5.91 0.38
N PRO A 106 -16.96 5.94 1.72
CA PRO A 106 -17.89 5.13 2.49
C PRO A 106 -19.33 5.57 2.23
N ARG A 107 -20.24 4.61 2.07
CA ARG A 107 -21.68 4.90 1.83
C ARG A 107 -22.35 5.61 3.00
N SER A 108 -21.76 5.51 4.19
CA SER A 108 -22.18 6.22 5.41
C SER A 108 -22.03 7.74 5.27
N GLY A 109 -21.20 8.22 4.33
CA GLY A 109 -20.87 9.64 4.18
C GLY A 109 -19.85 10.14 5.19
N VAL A 110 -19.22 9.25 5.97
CA VAL A 110 -18.11 9.60 6.86
C VAL A 110 -16.98 10.20 6.03
N TRP A 111 -16.44 11.33 6.51
CA TRP A 111 -15.37 12.02 5.82
C TRP A 111 -14.00 11.45 6.24
N LYS A 112 -13.26 10.90 5.27
CA LYS A 112 -11.91 10.32 5.46
C LYS A 112 -10.81 11.08 4.69
N GLY A 113 -11.08 12.34 4.30
CA GLY A 113 -10.18 13.17 3.48
C GLY A 113 -9.10 13.94 4.26
N THR A 114 -8.40 14.84 3.57
CA THR A 114 -7.37 15.73 4.12
C THR A 114 -7.91 17.14 4.40
N SER A 115 -7.28 17.91 5.28
CA SER A 115 -7.59 19.34 5.50
C SER A 115 -7.09 20.27 4.37
N GLY A 116 -7.04 19.78 3.12
CA GLY A 116 -6.62 20.50 1.92
C GLY A 116 -5.22 20.15 1.41
N GLY A 117 -4.46 19.34 2.15
CA GLY A 117 -3.19 18.77 1.67
C GLY A 117 -3.38 17.59 0.72
N GLU A 118 -2.29 17.12 0.14
CA GLU A 118 -2.26 15.97 -0.77
C GLU A 118 -1.74 14.74 -0.03
N CYS A 119 -2.45 13.60 -0.16
CA CYS A 119 -2.03 12.33 0.40
C CYS A 119 -2.12 11.26 -0.68
N ILE A 120 -1.00 10.54 -0.91
CA ILE A 120 -0.89 9.48 -1.90
C ILE A 120 -0.19 8.30 -1.24
N SER A 121 -0.75 7.09 -1.38
CA SER A 121 -0.19 5.87 -0.82
C SER A 121 0.11 4.83 -1.90
N PHE A 122 1.27 4.19 -1.80
CA PHE A 122 1.60 2.96 -2.52
C PHE A 122 1.50 1.78 -1.54
N SER A 123 0.77 0.74 -1.94
CA SER A 123 0.58 -0.47 -1.12
C SER A 123 0.54 -1.74 -1.95
N GLY A 124 0.73 -2.89 -1.31
CA GLY A 124 0.62 -4.21 -1.92
C GLY A 124 -0.69 -4.88 -1.56
N CYS A 125 -1.36 -5.47 -2.53
CA CYS A 125 -2.51 -6.33 -2.29
C CYS A 125 -2.25 -7.73 -2.85
N ASP A 126 -2.68 -8.73 -2.10
CA ASP A 126 -2.71 -10.13 -2.53
C ASP A 126 -4.14 -10.48 -2.92
N ASP A 127 -4.35 -10.96 -4.15
CA ASP A 127 -5.70 -11.17 -4.71
C ASP A 127 -6.46 -12.35 -4.04
N ASP A 128 -5.77 -13.21 -3.26
CA ASP A 128 -6.32 -14.49 -2.76
C ASP A 128 -6.53 -14.56 -1.23
N GLN A 129 -6.44 -13.45 -0.48
CA GLN A 129 -6.64 -13.50 0.98
C GLN A 129 -8.12 -13.59 1.35
N THR A 130 -8.58 -14.83 1.53
CA THR A 130 -9.85 -15.12 2.22
C THR A 130 -9.63 -14.96 3.72
N SER A 131 -10.49 -14.20 4.41
CA SER A 131 -10.35 -13.77 5.82
C SER A 131 -10.23 -14.91 6.86
N ALA A 132 -10.46 -16.17 6.45
CA ALA A 132 -10.30 -17.35 7.30
C ALA A 132 -8.83 -17.81 7.43
N ASP A 133 -7.97 -17.44 6.48
CA ASP A 133 -6.58 -17.91 6.41
C ASP A 133 -5.58 -16.98 7.13
N THR A 134 -6.02 -15.80 7.56
CA THR A 134 -5.19 -14.71 8.10
C THR A 134 -4.36 -15.10 9.33
N SER A 135 -4.82 -16.07 10.14
CA SER A 135 -4.09 -16.50 11.35
C SER A 135 -2.97 -17.52 11.08
N ALA A 136 -3.02 -18.24 9.97
CA ALA A 136 -2.01 -19.22 9.58
C ALA A 136 -1.08 -18.70 8.47
N LEU A 137 -1.60 -17.90 7.53
CA LEU A 137 -0.82 -17.31 6.43
C LEU A 137 -0.05 -16.03 6.81
N SER A 138 -0.42 -15.31 7.88
CA SER A 138 0.35 -14.15 8.36
C SER A 138 1.79 -14.51 8.78
N LYS A 139 2.05 -15.79 9.10
CA LYS A 139 3.40 -16.30 9.39
C LYS A 139 4.26 -16.49 8.14
N ILE A 140 3.66 -16.46 6.95
CA ILE A 140 4.32 -16.59 5.65
C ILE A 140 4.03 -15.33 4.81
N THR A 141 3.96 -14.17 5.45
CA THR A 141 3.89 -12.91 4.69
C THR A 141 5.26 -12.58 4.17
N SER A 142 5.36 -12.43 2.85
CA SER A 142 6.58 -12.00 2.19
C SER A 142 6.56 -10.47 2.09
N THR A 143 6.90 -9.84 3.22
CA THR A 143 7.01 -8.36 3.33
C THR A 143 8.30 -7.90 2.64
N GLY A 144 8.28 -6.73 2.04
CA GLY A 144 9.45 -6.07 1.44
C GLY A 144 9.44 -6.08 -0.08
N ALA A 145 8.57 -6.88 -0.71
CA ALA A 145 8.47 -6.94 -2.17
C ALA A 145 8.03 -5.60 -2.77
N MET A 146 7.05 -4.94 -2.15
CA MET A 146 6.54 -3.65 -2.59
C MET A 146 7.59 -2.55 -2.46
N THR A 147 8.27 -2.50 -1.31
CA THR A 147 9.37 -1.58 -1.04
C THR A 147 10.50 -1.79 -2.04
N PHE A 148 10.90 -3.04 -2.28
CA PHE A 148 11.94 -3.37 -3.26
C PHE A 148 11.55 -2.92 -4.67
N CYS A 149 10.34 -3.26 -5.12
CA CYS A 149 9.86 -2.90 -6.45
C CYS A 149 9.78 -1.39 -6.65
N PHE A 150 9.35 -0.66 -5.62
CA PHE A 150 9.31 0.80 -5.64
C PHE A 150 10.71 1.39 -5.78
N ILE A 151 11.65 1.01 -4.91
CA ILE A 151 13.04 1.48 -4.96
C ILE A 151 13.66 1.18 -6.33
N GLN A 152 13.47 -0.05 -6.82
CA GLN A 152 14.00 -0.47 -8.10
C GLN A 152 13.42 0.33 -9.28
N ALA A 153 12.13 0.72 -9.23
CA ALA A 153 11.53 1.58 -10.24
C ALA A 153 12.19 2.96 -10.27
N ILE A 154 12.43 3.56 -9.09
CA ILE A 154 13.10 4.85 -8.98
C ILE A 154 14.56 4.77 -9.47
N GLU A 155 15.34 3.79 -8.99
CA GLU A 155 16.76 3.63 -9.34
C GLU A 155 16.97 3.35 -10.84
N ARG A 156 16.01 2.71 -11.51
CA ARG A 156 16.04 2.46 -12.96
C ARG A 156 15.51 3.63 -13.80
N GLY A 157 15.28 4.78 -13.18
CA GLY A 157 14.80 5.98 -13.87
C GLY A 157 13.34 5.90 -14.35
N GLN A 158 12.53 5.00 -13.78
CA GLN A 158 11.10 4.90 -14.07
C GLN A 158 10.25 5.82 -13.19
N GLY A 159 10.89 6.66 -12.36
CA GLY A 159 10.25 7.62 -11.46
C GLY A 159 9.76 8.90 -12.12
N THR A 160 9.46 8.90 -13.42
CA THR A 160 8.99 10.12 -14.12
C THR A 160 7.55 10.48 -13.75
N THR A 161 6.67 9.47 -13.64
CA THR A 161 5.25 9.63 -13.33
C THR A 161 4.77 8.52 -12.39
N TYR A 162 3.61 8.70 -11.75
CA TYR A 162 3.03 7.65 -10.91
C TYR A 162 2.70 6.39 -11.72
N GLY A 163 2.19 6.56 -12.94
CA GLY A 163 1.86 5.46 -13.84
C GLY A 163 3.09 4.67 -14.30
N SER A 164 4.23 5.32 -14.54
CA SER A 164 5.48 4.63 -14.90
C SER A 164 6.05 3.85 -13.72
N ILE A 165 5.97 4.38 -12.50
CA ILE A 165 6.34 3.66 -11.27
C ILE A 165 5.48 2.40 -11.12
N LEU A 166 4.15 2.53 -11.15
CA LEU A 166 3.24 1.39 -11.01
C LEU A 166 3.47 0.32 -12.09
N THR A 167 3.66 0.75 -13.34
CA THR A 167 3.97 -0.16 -14.46
C THR A 167 5.29 -0.90 -14.25
N SER A 168 6.33 -0.19 -13.79
CA SER A 168 7.63 -0.79 -13.50
C SER A 168 7.54 -1.79 -12.35
N MET A 169 6.88 -1.41 -11.24
CA MET A 169 6.69 -2.28 -10.08
C MET A 169 5.96 -3.56 -10.48
N ARG A 170 4.85 -3.44 -11.21
CA ARG A 170 4.07 -4.58 -11.71
C ARG A 170 4.89 -5.48 -12.63
N SER A 171 5.70 -4.89 -13.51
CA SER A 171 6.56 -5.65 -14.42
C SER A 171 7.62 -6.45 -13.65
N THR A 172 8.24 -5.85 -12.62
CA THR A 172 9.18 -6.55 -11.74
C THR A 172 8.53 -7.74 -11.03
N ILE A 173 7.33 -7.56 -10.47
CA ILE A 173 6.63 -8.64 -9.76
C ILE A 173 6.26 -9.79 -10.72
N ARG A 174 5.68 -9.47 -11.88
CA ARG A 174 5.28 -10.48 -12.88
C ARG A 174 6.46 -11.23 -13.48
N SER A 175 7.56 -10.55 -13.80
CA SER A 175 8.78 -11.18 -14.32
C SER A 175 9.36 -12.23 -13.37
N THR A 176 9.15 -12.03 -12.07
CA THR A 176 9.60 -12.98 -11.03
C THR A 176 8.69 -14.21 -10.98
N GLY A 177 7.38 -14.04 -11.17
CA GLY A 177 6.41 -15.14 -11.27
C GLY A 177 6.63 -16.05 -12.47
N ASP A 178 6.91 -15.47 -13.65
CA ASP A 178 7.16 -16.23 -14.89
C ASP A 178 8.49 -17.03 -14.81
N SER A 179 9.49 -16.47 -14.14
CA SER A 179 10.80 -17.12 -13.94
C SER A 179 10.74 -18.34 -13.01
N MET A 180 9.71 -18.46 -12.16
CA MET A 180 9.47 -19.62 -11.30
C MET A 180 8.90 -20.84 -12.06
N GLY A 181 8.41 -20.68 -13.29
CA GLY A 181 7.87 -21.76 -14.12
C GLY A 181 8.91 -22.50 -14.98
N SER A 182 10.12 -21.95 -15.13
CA SER A 182 11.19 -22.53 -15.95
C SER A 182 12.38 -22.92 -15.07
N GLY A 183 12.55 -24.22 -14.82
CA GLY A 183 13.59 -24.77 -13.95
C GLY A 183 15.03 -24.51 -14.43
N GLY A 184 15.56 -23.32 -14.18
CA GLY A 184 16.95 -22.99 -14.49
C GLY A 184 17.45 -21.70 -13.84
N GLY A 185 18.51 -21.82 -13.04
CA GLY A 185 19.42 -20.72 -12.70
C GLY A 185 19.30 -20.22 -11.25
N ALA A 186 20.33 -20.52 -10.45
CA ALA A 186 20.52 -20.11 -9.06
C ALA A 186 20.82 -18.61 -8.87
N VAL A 187 20.13 -17.75 -9.63
CA VAL A 187 19.95 -16.31 -9.36
C VAL A 187 18.49 -16.07 -9.01
N THR A 188 18.04 -16.79 -7.97
CA THR A 188 16.82 -16.53 -7.20
C THR A 188 17.02 -15.21 -6.46
N SER A 189 16.78 -14.13 -7.20
CA SER A 189 16.93 -12.72 -6.82
C SER A 189 16.22 -12.43 -5.50
N LEU A 190 16.75 -11.51 -4.69
CA LEU A 190 16.18 -11.07 -3.41
C LEU A 190 14.65 -10.88 -3.47
N ILE A 191 14.11 -10.41 -4.61
CA ILE A 191 12.68 -10.28 -4.85
C ILE A 191 11.91 -11.60 -4.83
N THR A 192 12.48 -12.71 -5.32
CA THR A 192 11.88 -14.04 -5.20
C THR A 192 11.76 -14.44 -3.74
N MET A 193 12.82 -14.23 -2.94
CA MET A 193 12.79 -14.51 -1.51
C MET A 193 11.73 -13.64 -0.79
N LEU A 194 11.68 -12.35 -1.15
CA LEU A 194 10.72 -11.36 -0.67
C LEU A 194 9.29 -11.61 -1.14
N LEU A 195 9.07 -12.37 -2.21
CA LEU A 195 7.74 -12.73 -2.70
C LEU A 195 7.30 -14.09 -2.19
N THR A 196 8.21 -15.02 -1.91
CA THR A 196 7.86 -16.39 -1.48
C THR A 196 8.07 -16.64 0.01
N GLY A 197 8.50 -15.64 0.77
CA GLY A 197 8.81 -15.78 2.19
C GLY A 197 9.91 -16.80 2.46
N GLY A 198 10.83 -16.96 1.49
CA GLY A 198 11.90 -17.96 1.54
C GLY A 198 11.46 -19.42 1.36
N SER A 199 10.17 -19.69 1.13
CA SER A 199 9.63 -21.04 0.90
C SER A 199 9.47 -21.31 -0.59
N VAL A 200 9.99 -22.45 -1.08
CA VAL A 200 9.84 -22.87 -2.48
C VAL A 200 8.52 -23.62 -2.68
N SER A 201 7.40 -23.04 -2.24
CA SER A 201 6.06 -23.59 -2.49
C SER A 201 5.54 -23.07 -3.83
N SER A 202 5.04 -23.97 -4.67
CA SER A 202 4.62 -23.74 -6.06
C SER A 202 3.33 -22.91 -6.23
N GLY A 203 2.95 -22.11 -5.24
CA GLY A 203 1.85 -21.15 -5.32
C GLY A 203 2.44 -19.75 -5.31
N GLY A 204 2.47 -19.09 -6.47
CA GLY A 204 2.98 -17.72 -6.57
C GLY A 204 2.10 -16.78 -5.75
N LEU A 205 2.67 -16.14 -4.73
CA LEU A 205 2.02 -15.02 -4.05
C LEU A 205 1.91 -13.87 -5.06
N LYS A 206 0.68 -13.42 -5.31
CA LYS A 206 0.36 -12.49 -6.39
C LYS A 206 0.18 -11.10 -5.81
N GLN A 207 1.30 -10.47 -5.46
CA GLN A 207 1.31 -9.06 -5.07
C GLN A 207 1.05 -8.20 -6.31
N ASP A 208 0.00 -7.38 -6.28
CA ASP A 208 -0.23 -6.34 -7.29
C ASP A 208 -0.08 -4.96 -6.63
N PRO A 209 0.70 -4.04 -7.23
CA PRO A 209 0.90 -2.71 -6.67
C PRO A 209 -0.39 -1.91 -6.78
N GLN A 210 -0.78 -1.28 -5.68
CA GLN A 210 -1.93 -0.40 -5.58
C GLN A 210 -1.48 1.02 -5.28
N LEU A 211 -2.26 1.98 -5.78
CA LEU A 211 -2.09 3.39 -5.52
C LEU A 211 -3.42 3.95 -5.02
N THR A 212 -3.42 4.59 -3.86
CA THR A 212 -4.59 5.31 -3.34
C THR A 212 -4.26 6.79 -3.15
N ALA A 213 -5.28 7.65 -3.21
CA ALA A 213 -5.11 9.09 -3.07
C ALA A 213 -6.35 9.77 -2.46
N ASN A 214 -6.14 10.95 -1.87
CA ASN A 214 -7.24 11.80 -1.39
C ASN A 214 -8.05 12.42 -2.53
N GLU A 215 -7.46 12.58 -3.73
CA GLU A 215 -8.13 13.05 -4.94
C GLU A 215 -7.58 12.30 -6.18
N PRO A 216 -8.42 12.02 -7.20
CA PRO A 216 -7.97 11.38 -8.42
C PRO A 216 -7.16 12.35 -9.29
N PHE A 217 -6.15 11.83 -9.99
CA PHE A 217 -5.30 12.61 -10.90
C PHE A 217 -4.86 11.78 -12.11
N ASP A 218 -4.37 12.45 -13.17
CA ASP A 218 -3.80 11.73 -14.30
C ASP A 218 -2.43 11.13 -13.93
N VAL A 219 -2.41 9.82 -13.68
CA VAL A 219 -1.20 9.10 -13.27
C VAL A 219 -0.12 9.07 -14.35
N TYR A 220 -0.48 9.28 -15.61
CA TYR A 220 0.46 9.30 -16.75
C TYR A 220 1.01 10.70 -17.03
N ALA A 221 0.37 11.74 -16.51
CA ALA A 221 0.83 13.13 -16.67
C ALA A 221 1.47 13.70 -15.40
N LYS A 222 1.02 13.29 -14.20
CA LYS A 222 1.52 13.84 -12.94
C LYS A 222 2.95 13.38 -12.65
N PRO A 223 3.92 14.30 -12.54
CA PRO A 223 5.29 13.94 -12.19
C PRO A 223 5.39 13.38 -10.77
N PHE A 224 6.16 12.33 -10.59
CA PHE A 224 6.49 11.86 -9.24
C PHE A 224 7.60 12.72 -8.63
N SER A 225 7.38 13.19 -7.42
CA SER A 225 8.34 13.96 -6.62
C SER A 225 8.08 13.73 -5.15
N LEU A 226 9.14 13.40 -4.41
CA LEU A 226 9.19 13.41 -2.94
C LEU A 226 9.75 14.74 -2.45
#